data_AF-A0A497J7Z8-F1
#
_entry.id   AF-A0A497J7Z8-F1
#
_cell.length_a   1.000
_cell.length_b   1.000
_cell.length_c   1.000
_cell.angle_alpha   90.00
_cell.angle_beta   90.00
_cell.angle_gamma   90.00
#
_symmetry.space_group_name_H-M   'P 1'
#
loop_
_entity.id
_entity.type
_entity.pdbx_description
1 polymer ?
#
loop_
_entity_poly.entity_id
_entity_poly.type
_entity_poly.pdbx_seq_one_letter_code
_entity_poly.pdbx_strand_id
1 'polypeptide(L)'
;MSKEVNVGIADVKAGRNPTILITIGLGSCVGIALYDATNKIGALAHIMLPSSKESANSENKAKFADTAIPLAIDMIKKLGGDASKLTAKIAGGANM
;
A
#
# COMPACT_ATOMS: atom_id res chain seq x y z
N MET A 1 1.83 12.82 -19.43
CA MET A 1 2.37 11.44 -19.42
C MET A 1 2.12 10.83 -18.05
N SER A 2 1.72 9.57 -17.98
CA SER A 2 1.60 8.83 -16.70
C SER A 2 2.99 8.62 -16.10
N LYS A 3 3.12 8.84 -14.79
CA LYS A 3 4.37 8.60 -14.05
C LYS A 3 4.26 7.25 -13.34
N GLU A 4 5.10 6.30 -13.73
CA GLU A 4 5.20 5.00 -13.05
C GLU A 4 6.07 5.12 -11.81
N VAL A 5 5.60 4.54 -10.71
CA VAL A 5 6.27 4.56 -9.41
C VAL A 5 6.28 3.14 -8.84
N ASN A 6 7.47 2.57 -8.73
CA ASN A 6 7.66 1.26 -8.11
C ASN A 6 7.52 1.33 -6.59
N VAL A 7 6.76 0.41 -6.02
CA VAL A 7 6.59 0.13 -4.59
C VAL A 7 7.38 -1.13 -4.27
N GLY A 8 8.48 -0.96 -3.54
CA GLY A 8 9.38 -2.05 -3.17
C GLY A 8 8.81 -2.92 -2.04
N ILE A 9 9.57 -3.93 -1.62
CA ILE A 9 9.21 -4.77 -0.47
C ILE A 9 9.24 -3.93 0.81
N ALA A 10 8.24 -4.10 1.68
CA ALA A 10 8.11 -3.33 2.92
C ALA A 10 8.09 -1.81 2.67
N ASP A 11 7.34 -1.40 1.65
CA ASP A 11 7.19 -0.02 1.21
C ASP A 11 5.70 0.32 0.97
N VAL A 12 5.37 1.60 1.09
CA VAL A 12 4.04 2.15 0.80
C VAL A 12 4.20 3.44 0.01
N LYS A 13 3.51 3.54 -1.12
CA LYS A 13 3.45 4.78 -1.90
C LYS A 13 2.01 5.16 -2.20
N ALA A 14 1.80 6.46 -2.35
CA ALA A 14 0.53 7.02 -2.79
C ALA A 14 0.76 7.93 -4.00
N GLY A 15 -0.26 8.06 -4.83
CA GLY A 15 -0.23 8.86 -6.04
C GLY A 15 -1.62 9.31 -6.45
N ARG A 16 -1.68 10.43 -7.14
CA ARG A 16 -2.89 10.93 -7.80
C ARG A 16 -2.79 10.65 -9.30
N ASN A 17 -3.91 10.42 -9.97
CA ASN A 17 -3.94 10.36 -11.43
C ASN A 17 -3.15 11.55 -12.04
N PRO A 18 -2.26 11.31 -13.02
CA PRO A 18 -2.08 10.09 -13.82
C PRO A 18 -0.95 9.15 -13.32
N THR A 19 -0.58 9.16 -12.04
CA THR A 19 0.42 8.23 -11.48
C THR A 19 -0.05 6.78 -11.52
N ILE A 20 0.87 5.87 -11.88
CA ILE A 20 0.68 4.41 -11.81
C ILE A 20 1.60 3.86 -10.72
N LEU A 21 1.04 3.16 -9.74
CA LEU A 21 1.79 2.48 -8.68
C LEU A 21 1.95 1.02 -9.05
N ILE A 22 3.18 0.50 -9.00
CA ILE A 22 3.51 -0.86 -9.43
C ILE A 22 4.29 -1.55 -8.31
N THR A 23 3.96 -2.81 -8.02
CA THR A 23 4.82 -3.67 -7.21
C THR A 23 5.03 -4.99 -7.93
N ILE A 24 6.21 -5.57 -7.80
CA ILE A 24 6.66 -6.73 -8.57
C ILE A 24 7.06 -7.83 -7.58
N GLY A 25 6.78 -9.09 -7.94
CA GLY A 25 7.26 -10.24 -7.19
C GLY A 25 6.62 -10.38 -5.81
N LEU A 26 5.27 -10.41 -5.75
CA LEU A 26 4.56 -10.58 -4.49
C LEU A 26 4.85 -11.94 -3.84
N GLY A 27 4.71 -13.04 -4.56
CA GLY A 27 5.00 -14.36 -3.99
C GLY A 27 4.19 -14.62 -2.71
N SER A 28 4.89 -14.87 -1.60
CA SER A 28 4.30 -15.02 -0.25
C SER A 28 3.96 -13.69 0.43
N CYS A 29 4.53 -12.58 -0.03
CA CYS A 29 4.14 -11.24 0.39
C CYS A 29 2.75 -10.87 -0.17
N VAL A 30 2.16 -9.81 0.39
CA VAL A 30 0.81 -9.36 0.03
C VAL A 30 0.84 -7.92 -0.44
N GLY A 31 0.31 -7.66 -1.63
CA GLY A 31 0.10 -6.32 -2.17
C GLY A 31 -1.31 -5.84 -1.84
N ILE A 32 -1.44 -4.68 -1.22
CA ILE A 32 -2.75 -4.05 -0.94
C ILE A 32 -2.83 -2.70 -1.65
N ALA A 33 -3.79 -2.57 -2.55
CA ALA A 33 -4.13 -1.33 -3.23
C ALA A 33 -5.40 -0.73 -2.60
N LEU A 34 -5.32 0.55 -2.22
CA LEU A 34 -6.44 1.37 -1.77
C LEU A 34 -6.69 2.48 -2.79
N TYR A 35 -7.94 2.73 -3.14
CA TYR A 35 -8.28 3.71 -4.17
C TYR A 35 -9.54 4.50 -3.85
N ASP A 36 -9.42 5.82 -3.91
CA ASP A 36 -10.52 6.78 -3.93
C ASP A 36 -10.85 7.12 -5.39
N ALA A 37 -11.98 6.62 -5.87
CA ALA A 37 -12.43 6.83 -7.25
C ALA A 37 -12.89 8.27 -7.54
N THR A 38 -13.37 9.00 -6.53
CA THR A 38 -13.85 10.38 -6.68
C THR A 38 -12.68 11.33 -6.87
N ASN A 39 -11.69 11.27 -5.98
CA ASN A 39 -10.51 12.15 -6.04
C ASN A 39 -9.39 11.59 -6.94
N LYS A 40 -9.55 10.35 -7.44
CA LYS A 40 -8.57 9.64 -8.28
C LYS A 40 -7.20 9.54 -7.62
N ILE A 41 -7.19 9.19 -6.34
CA ILE A 41 -5.99 9.02 -5.51
C ILE A 41 -5.94 7.57 -5.05
N GLY A 42 -4.77 6.96 -5.15
CA GLY A 42 -4.56 5.61 -4.63
C GLY A 42 -3.27 5.49 -3.83
N ALA A 43 -3.20 4.42 -3.05
CA ALA A 43 -1.98 3.95 -2.42
C ALA A 43 -1.80 2.46 -2.67
N LEU A 44 -0.54 2.03 -2.72
CA LEU A 44 -0.15 0.64 -2.86
C LEU A 44 0.88 0.34 -1.79
N ALA A 45 0.64 -0.74 -1.05
CA ALA A 45 1.52 -1.27 -0.02
C ALA A 45 2.00 -2.66 -0.43
N HIS A 46 3.30 -2.94 -0.26
CA HIS A 46 3.84 -4.30 -0.37
C HIS A 46 4.21 -4.78 1.04
N ILE A 47 3.36 -5.63 1.59
CA ILE A 47 3.43 -6.10 2.96
C ILE A 47 4.19 -7.42 3.01
N MET A 48 5.17 -7.48 3.91
CA MET A 48 6.02 -8.66 4.12
C MET A 48 5.52 -9.54 5.27
N LEU A 49 4.95 -8.93 6.31
CA LEU A 49 4.58 -9.63 7.56
C LEU A 49 3.15 -9.26 8.02
N PRO A 50 2.48 -10.16 8.75
CA PRO A 50 1.10 -9.93 9.20
C PRO A 50 0.98 -8.87 10.30
N SER A 51 1.80 -8.91 11.37
CA SER A 51 1.72 -7.91 12.45
C SER A 51 3.06 -7.39 12.96
N SER A 52 3.08 -6.10 13.27
CA SER A 52 4.21 -5.40 13.93
C SER A 52 4.52 -5.92 15.34
N LYS A 53 3.54 -6.55 16.01
CA LYS A 53 3.68 -7.10 17.38
C LYS A 53 4.59 -8.32 17.45
N GLU A 54 4.82 -8.98 16.32
CA GLU A 54 5.61 -10.20 16.23
C GLU A 54 7.11 -9.92 16.00
N SER A 55 7.49 -8.65 15.85
CA SER A 55 8.87 -8.24 15.58
C SER A 55 9.41 -7.37 16.70
N ALA A 56 10.56 -7.74 17.26
CA ALA A 56 11.28 -6.92 18.24
C ALA A 56 11.79 -5.59 17.67
N ASN A 57 11.94 -5.52 16.33
CA ASN A 57 12.26 -4.29 15.63
C ASN A 57 11.10 -3.94 14.67
N SER A 58 10.32 -2.93 15.05
CA SER A 58 9.16 -2.41 14.30
C SER A 58 9.45 -1.07 13.63
N GLU A 59 10.72 -0.71 13.39
CA GLU A 59 11.10 0.60 12.85
C GLU A 59 10.44 0.90 11.49
N ASN A 60 10.30 -0.11 10.62
CA ASN A 60 9.62 0.05 9.33
C ASN A 60 8.13 -0.33 9.40
N LYS A 61 7.27 0.68 9.53
CA LYS A 61 5.80 0.56 9.50
C LYS A 61 5.24 0.03 8.17
N ALA A 62 5.96 0.15 7.06
CA ALA A 62 5.50 -0.37 5.77
C ALA A 62 5.66 -1.90 5.64
N LYS A 63 6.40 -2.52 6.56
CA LYS A 63 6.67 -3.97 6.57
C LYS A 63 5.44 -4.81 6.95
N PHE A 64 4.57 -4.29 7.81
CA PHE A 64 3.52 -5.08 8.47
C PHE A 64 2.12 -4.64 8.07
N ALA A 65 1.17 -5.56 7.94
CA ALA A 65 -0.19 -5.23 7.48
C ALA A 65 -0.90 -4.23 8.41
N ASP A 66 -0.78 -4.45 9.72
CA ASP A 66 -1.41 -3.63 10.77
C ASP A 66 -0.91 -2.18 10.81
N THR A 67 0.27 -1.89 10.25
CA THR A 67 0.87 -0.55 10.23
C THR A 67 0.94 0.06 8.83
N ALA A 68 1.09 -0.76 7.78
CA ALA A 68 1.14 -0.32 6.39
C ALA A 68 -0.23 0.15 5.87
N ILE A 69 -1.32 -0.51 6.26
CA ILE A 69 -2.68 -0.11 5.83
C ILE A 69 -3.06 1.26 6.40
N PRO A 70 -2.93 1.53 7.72
CA PRO A 70 -3.16 2.88 8.25
C PRO A 70 -2.25 3.94 7.62
N LEU A 71 -0.99 3.61 7.36
CA LEU A 71 -0.05 4.51 6.69
C LEU A 71 -0.52 4.85 5.26
N ALA A 72 -0.96 3.86 4.49
CA ALA A 72 -1.49 4.06 3.14
C ALA A 72 -2.73 4.98 3.14
N ILE A 73 -3.65 4.78 4.10
CA ILE A 73 -4.83 5.63 4.27
C ILE A 73 -4.44 7.07 4.61
N ASP A 74 -3.48 7.26 5.53
CA ASP A 74 -2.98 8.58 5.90
C ASP A 74 -2.34 9.31 4.71
N MET A 75 -1.57 8.59 3.88
CA MET A 75 -0.99 9.15 2.65
C MET A 75 -2.07 9.56 1.65
N ILE A 76 -3.14 8.78 1.49
CA ILE A 76 -4.28 9.17 0.64
C ILE A 76 -4.95 10.43 1.19
N LYS A 77 -5.21 10.51 2.50
CA LYS A 77 -5.80 11.68 3.15
C LYS A 77 -4.93 12.93 2.95
N LYS A 78 -3.61 12.81 3.10
CA LYS A 78 -2.65 13.90 2.86
C LYS A 78 -2.66 14.41 1.42
N LEU A 79 -2.99 13.54 0.46
CA LEU A 79 -3.21 13.93 -0.93
C LEU A 79 -4.62 14.48 -1.19
N GLY A 80 -5.48 14.63 -0.17
CA GLY A 80 -6.85 15.11 -0.29
C GLY A 80 -7.89 14.05 -0.66
N GLY A 81 -7.57 12.77 -0.48
CA GLY A 81 -8.52 11.68 -0.70
C GLY A 81 -9.46 11.44 0.49
N ASP A 82 -10.62 10.87 0.20
CA ASP A 82 -11.68 10.55 1.15
C ASP A 82 -11.56 9.08 1.60
N ALA A 83 -11.12 8.89 2.85
CA ALA A 83 -10.93 7.56 3.42
C ALA A 83 -12.25 6.78 3.61
N SER A 84 -13.40 7.45 3.61
CA SER A 84 -14.71 6.79 3.75
C SER A 84 -15.19 6.11 2.46
N LYS A 85 -14.55 6.42 1.32
CA LYS A 85 -14.94 5.96 -0.02
C LYS A 85 -13.88 5.08 -0.69
N LEU A 86 -12.97 4.52 0.10
CA LEU A 86 -11.89 3.70 -0.43
C LEU A 86 -12.41 2.34 -0.91
N THR A 87 -12.01 1.96 -2.11
CA THR A 87 -12.06 0.57 -2.56
C THR A 87 -10.70 -0.07 -2.27
N ALA A 88 -10.72 -1.27 -1.68
CA ALA A 88 -9.52 -2.07 -1.44
C ALA A 88 -9.45 -3.24 -2.43
N LYS A 89 -8.24 -3.54 -2.91
CA LYS A 89 -7.92 -4.75 -3.68
C LYS A 89 -6.64 -5.37 -3.15
N ILE A 90 -6.59 -6.69 -3.10
CA ILE A 90 -5.48 -7.45 -2.50
C ILE A 90 -5.02 -8.52 -3.49
N ALA A 91 -3.70 -8.76 -3.56
CA ALA A 91 -3.08 -9.83 -4.34
C ALA A 91 -1.84 -10.38 -3.61
N GLY A 92 -1.38 -11.58 -3.96
CA GLY A 92 -0.24 -12.24 -3.32
C GLY A 92 -0.65 -13.29 -2.28
N GLY A 93 0.21 -13.55 -1.30
CA GLY A 93 -0.03 -14.55 -0.25
C GLY A 93 0.05 -15.99 -0.74
N ALA A 94 0.83 -16.24 -1.79
CA ALA A 94 1.08 -17.60 -2.27
C ALA A 94 1.92 -18.40 -1.25
N ASN A 95 1.67 -19.70 -1.17
CA ASN A 95 2.57 -20.63 -0.50
C ASN A 95 3.49 -21.22 -1.57
N MET A 96 4.72 -20.68 -1.67
CA MET A 96 5.74 -21.12 -2.64
C MET A 96 6.66 -22.15 -2.02
#